data_AF-A0AAW5IED5-F1
#
_entry.id   AF-A0AAW5IED5-F1
#
_cell.length_a   1.000
_cell.length_b   1.000
_cell.length_c   1.000
_cell.angle_alpha   90.00
_cell.angle_beta   90.00
_cell.angle_gamma   90.00
#
_symmetry.space_group_name_H-M   'P 1'
#
loop_
_entity.id
_entity.type
_entity.pdbx_description
1 polymer ?
#
loop_
_entity_poly.entity_id
_entity_poly.type
_entity_poly.pdbx_seq_one_letter_code
_entity_poly.pdbx_strand_id
1 'polypeptide(L)'
;MKKLLTLVAAAFMAVNVSAANKVLKITGTADNPGEPHTRQCFINLKNVQKGKPNVVKFDVYTSSDTEFEIGTEAIDDSQTAHKDQWNNSAVFSYTDGLTITKDRKEVAVHFPGKTTVDCATHKDKLENFEYAASALLLNIGKLPKDAILYIDNVKVYDEEDNLLFSEDFENATVAKYDKTKTAYFLEWQGGANFEIADENATYIPSVDLANLDFSNGATAIGGWGGGFTSEIIKDDGVDVDRITFTKQELPYNVQVDFENVYPKDAKIQLTMEAKGSVAGSIKAGLQNPDNYRGCGDFEDINLTTGYQTFIKTVTCSGDNARRLLLNVGTYGGTISIKSVKIVALDVPEEIVTISPSGYSTYAAYYPVDYSKLDDLKAYTVKLNAEKTGIVMNEVEGVVPAGVAVLLKGKAKTDYRLAKAEGLQDQDVTSDLKLSDGTITSTTEKTVYGLATVKGQDGFYKASNGKTIPAKCAYLEVKNSANPAKFYSLGDHSGSTTGITSVKNEAAGNNAPMYNLAGQLVDKGYKGIVIKNGKKIVLK
;
A
#
# COMPACT_ATOMS: atom_id res chain seq x y z
N MET A 1 26.08 -41.07 2.37
CA MET A 1 25.99 -39.79 3.12
C MET A 1 25.63 -38.68 2.15
N LYS A 2 24.39 -38.18 2.28
CA LYS A 2 23.85 -37.02 1.57
C LYS A 2 24.64 -35.77 1.95
N LYS A 3 25.11 -34.99 0.97
CA LYS A 3 25.23 -33.53 1.09
C LYS A 3 24.73 -32.90 -0.21
N LEU A 4 23.41 -32.79 -0.27
CA LEU A 4 22.69 -31.92 -1.17
C LEU A 4 23.00 -30.49 -0.70
N LEU A 5 23.86 -29.75 -1.40
CA LEU A 5 23.99 -28.31 -1.18
C LEU A 5 22.76 -27.65 -1.80
N THR A 6 21.79 -27.33 -0.94
CA THR A 6 20.69 -26.43 -1.23
C THR A 6 21.27 -25.06 -1.54
N LEU A 7 21.35 -24.68 -2.82
CA LEU A 7 21.68 -23.32 -3.23
C LEU A 7 20.44 -22.45 -2.98
N VAL A 8 20.33 -21.91 -1.77
CA VAL A 8 19.40 -20.81 -1.46
C VAL A 8 20.08 -19.53 -1.93
N ALA A 9 19.79 -19.12 -3.17
CA ALA A 9 19.97 -17.74 -3.60
C ALA A 9 18.59 -17.10 -3.71
N ALA A 10 17.89 -17.02 -2.58
CA ALA A 10 16.81 -16.07 -2.40
C ALA A 10 17.46 -14.71 -2.14
N ALA A 11 17.97 -14.08 -3.19
CA ALA A 11 18.03 -12.62 -3.20
C ALA A 11 16.57 -12.18 -3.36
N PHE A 12 15.85 -12.15 -2.25
CA PHE A 12 14.70 -11.25 -2.17
C PHE A 12 15.25 -9.89 -2.56
N MET A 13 14.77 -9.34 -3.67
CA MET A 13 14.79 -7.90 -3.87
C MET A 13 14.13 -7.36 -2.60
N ALA A 14 14.96 -6.83 -1.70
CA ALA A 14 14.46 -5.92 -0.69
C ALA A 14 13.77 -4.84 -1.50
N VAL A 15 12.45 -4.81 -1.42
CA VAL A 15 11.72 -3.57 -1.63
C VAL A 15 12.19 -2.71 -0.46
N ASN A 16 13.37 -2.11 -0.61
CA ASN A 16 13.63 -0.85 0.04
C ASN A 16 12.70 0.10 -0.69
N VAL A 17 11.43 0.10 -0.25
CA VAL A 17 10.68 1.34 -0.15
C VAL A 17 11.72 2.31 0.43
N SER A 18 11.96 3.46 -0.20
CA SER A 18 12.62 4.53 0.55
C SER A 18 11.96 4.56 1.92
N ALA A 19 12.75 4.51 3.00
CA ALA A 19 12.16 4.43 4.32
C ALA A 19 11.35 5.71 4.49
N ALA A 20 10.06 5.62 4.19
CA ALA A 20 9.06 6.63 4.42
C ALA A 20 9.24 6.95 5.90
N ASN A 21 9.67 8.17 6.25
CA ASN A 21 9.86 8.52 7.65
C ASN A 21 8.48 8.51 8.29
N LYS A 22 8.13 7.39 8.92
CA LYS A 22 6.80 7.22 9.47
C LYS A 22 6.75 7.95 10.80
N VAL A 23 5.63 8.61 11.02
CA VAL A 23 5.35 9.36 12.23
C VAL A 23 3.97 8.98 12.73
N LEU A 24 3.74 9.13 14.03
CA LEU A 24 2.38 9.14 14.55
C LEU A 24 1.75 10.48 14.15
N LYS A 25 0.76 10.39 13.26
CA LYS A 25 0.02 11.52 12.71
C LYS A 25 -1.37 11.56 13.35
N ILE A 26 -1.72 12.72 13.91
CA ILE A 26 -2.99 12.96 14.60
C ILE A 26 -3.67 14.16 13.96
N THR A 27 -4.81 13.95 13.31
CA THR A 27 -5.55 14.99 12.58
C THR A 27 -6.80 15.38 13.35
N GLY A 28 -6.98 16.66 13.69
CA GLY A 28 -8.19 17.15 14.34
C GLY A 28 -9.38 17.18 13.38
N THR A 29 -10.53 16.68 13.81
CA THR A 29 -11.75 16.61 12.96
C THR A 29 -12.97 17.31 13.54
N ALA A 30 -12.91 17.75 14.80
CA ALA A 30 -14.03 18.44 15.44
C ALA A 30 -14.05 19.94 15.13
N ASP A 31 -15.24 20.47 14.85
CA ASP A 31 -15.45 21.91 14.61
C ASP A 31 -15.05 22.79 15.80
N ASN A 32 -15.20 22.28 17.03
CA ASN A 32 -14.78 22.96 18.26
C ASN A 32 -13.77 22.10 19.04
N PRO A 33 -12.59 22.65 19.39
CA PRO A 33 -11.69 22.03 20.36
C PRO A 33 -12.38 21.87 21.72
N GLY A 34 -12.22 20.71 22.36
CA GLY A 34 -12.76 20.43 23.69
C GLY A 34 -11.77 20.79 24.80
N GLU A 35 -12.09 20.41 26.04
CA GLU A 35 -11.15 20.46 27.16
C GLU A 35 -9.93 19.56 26.89
N PRO A 36 -8.73 19.86 27.41
CA PRO A 36 -7.50 19.12 27.08
C PRO A 36 -7.61 17.59 27.10
N HIS A 37 -8.32 17.04 28.09
CA HIS A 37 -8.46 15.61 28.34
C HIS A 37 -9.59 14.93 27.55
N THR A 38 -10.39 15.67 26.78
CA THR A 38 -11.54 15.07 26.07
C THR A 38 -11.12 14.19 24.91
N ARG A 39 -9.84 14.26 24.48
CA ARG A 39 -9.25 13.44 23.44
C ARG A 39 -7.83 13.05 23.83
N GLN A 40 -7.53 11.77 23.74
CA GLN A 40 -6.32 11.17 24.29
C GLN A 40 -5.68 10.21 23.30
N CYS A 41 -4.35 10.25 23.24
CA CYS A 41 -3.52 9.27 22.53
C CYS A 41 -2.49 8.70 23.50
N PHE A 42 -2.28 7.40 23.46
CA PHE A 42 -1.35 6.70 24.34
C PHE A 42 -0.27 6.06 23.48
N ILE A 43 1.00 6.28 23.80
CA ILE A 43 2.15 5.64 23.15
C ILE A 43 2.80 4.72 24.17
N ASN A 44 2.81 3.42 23.91
CA ASN A 44 3.34 2.43 24.83
C ASN A 44 4.87 2.53 24.93
N LEU A 45 5.37 2.54 26.16
CA LEU A 45 6.78 2.58 26.49
C LEU A 45 7.22 1.22 27.03
N LYS A 46 8.47 0.83 26.76
CA LYS A 46 9.03 -0.47 27.18
C LYS A 46 10.26 -0.27 28.07
N ASN A 47 10.66 -1.35 28.74
CA ASN A 47 11.87 -1.40 29.57
C ASN A 47 11.93 -0.38 30.73
N VAL A 48 10.81 0.25 31.08
CA VAL A 48 10.68 1.12 32.25
C VAL A 48 10.54 0.31 33.54
N GLN A 49 11.07 0.83 34.64
CA GLN A 49 11.06 0.15 35.95
C GLN A 49 10.16 0.87 36.95
N LYS A 50 9.38 0.09 37.71
CA LYS A 50 8.52 0.61 38.78
C LYS A 50 9.35 1.29 39.86
N GLY A 51 8.95 2.49 40.27
CA GLY A 51 9.64 3.23 41.34
C GLY A 51 10.91 3.95 40.89
N LYS A 52 11.26 3.85 39.61
CA LYS A 52 12.45 4.47 39.03
C LYS A 52 12.06 5.68 38.16
N PRO A 53 12.65 6.85 38.38
CA PRO A 53 12.49 8.01 37.51
C PRO A 53 13.06 7.77 36.11
N ASN A 54 12.47 8.41 35.10
CA ASN A 54 12.88 8.34 33.70
C ASN A 54 12.58 9.68 33.01
N VAL A 55 13.15 9.89 31.82
CA VAL A 55 12.84 11.01 30.94
C VAL A 55 12.40 10.47 29.59
N VAL A 56 11.22 10.87 29.13
CA VAL A 56 10.71 10.55 27.79
C VAL A 56 11.00 11.75 26.88
N LYS A 57 11.83 11.55 25.86
CA LYS A 57 12.13 12.55 24.83
C LYS A 57 11.42 12.16 23.53
N PHE A 58 10.87 13.12 22.81
CA PHE A 58 10.24 12.86 21.50
C PHE A 58 10.21 14.12 20.66
N ASP A 59 10.20 13.96 19.35
CA ASP A 59 9.99 15.06 18.41
C ASP A 59 8.50 15.34 18.26
N VAL A 60 8.16 16.63 18.20
CA VAL A 60 6.77 17.08 17.96
C VAL A 60 6.74 18.36 17.13
N TYR A 61 5.74 18.45 16.24
CA TYR A 61 5.46 19.60 15.39
C TYR A 61 4.06 19.51 14.79
N THR A 62 3.60 20.58 14.12
CA THR A 62 2.33 20.63 13.42
C THR A 62 2.44 21.14 11.98
N SER A 63 1.46 20.76 11.14
CA SER A 63 1.21 21.43 9.86
C SER A 63 0.49 22.79 9.98
N SER A 64 -0.11 23.09 11.14
CA SER A 64 -0.93 24.30 11.35
C SER A 64 -0.10 25.58 11.33
N ASP A 65 -0.59 26.63 10.67
CA ASP A 65 -0.04 28.00 10.75
C ASP A 65 -0.31 28.68 12.11
N THR A 66 -1.23 28.12 12.89
CA THR A 66 -1.59 28.62 14.22
C THR A 66 -1.08 27.67 15.29
N GLU A 67 -0.35 28.20 16.27
CA GLU A 67 0.12 27.46 17.44
C GLU A 67 -1.05 27.01 18.32
N PHE A 68 -0.92 25.85 18.95
CA PHE A 68 -1.90 25.33 19.91
C PHE A 68 -1.20 24.54 21.01
N GLU A 69 -1.88 24.28 22.13
CA GLU A 69 -1.32 23.54 23.24
C GLU A 69 -1.87 22.11 23.30
N ILE A 70 -1.01 21.17 23.68
CA ILE A 70 -1.42 19.83 24.12
C ILE A 70 -0.92 19.57 25.54
N GLY A 71 -1.59 18.70 26.29
CA GLY A 71 -1.04 18.19 27.55
C GLY A 71 -0.22 16.93 27.30
N THR A 72 0.80 16.69 28.11
CA THR A 72 1.50 15.40 28.11
C THR A 72 1.59 14.86 29.53
N GLU A 73 1.43 13.56 29.64
CA GLU A 73 1.43 12.83 30.91
C GLU A 73 2.17 11.51 30.72
N ALA A 74 2.95 11.08 31.70
CA ALA A 74 3.45 9.72 31.76
C ALA A 74 2.57 8.91 32.72
N ILE A 75 2.07 7.76 32.27
CA ILE A 75 1.11 6.94 33.02
C ILE A 75 1.62 5.52 33.26
N ASP A 76 1.08 4.86 34.30
CA ASP A 76 1.22 3.42 34.53
C ASP A 76 -0.11 2.72 34.25
N ASP A 77 -0.30 2.32 33.00
CA ASP A 77 -1.54 1.68 32.54
C ASP A 77 -1.62 0.18 32.90
N SER A 78 -0.51 -0.39 33.42
CA SER A 78 -0.47 -1.75 33.94
C SER A 78 -1.12 -1.89 35.32
N GLN A 79 -1.27 -0.77 36.04
CA GLN A 79 -1.86 -0.76 37.37
C GLN A 79 -3.37 -1.07 37.31
N THR A 80 -3.80 -1.95 38.22
CA THR A 80 -5.20 -2.37 38.37
C THR A 80 -5.79 -1.97 39.72
N ALA A 81 -4.95 -1.69 40.73
CA ALA A 81 -5.42 -1.16 42.00
C ALA A 81 -6.01 0.25 41.82
N HIS A 82 -7.19 0.49 42.41
CA HIS A 82 -7.90 1.78 42.45
C HIS A 82 -8.29 2.41 41.09
N LYS A 83 -8.29 1.62 40.01
CA LYS A 83 -8.60 2.08 38.65
C LYS A 83 -9.99 2.74 38.52
N ASP A 84 -10.95 2.27 39.33
CA ASP A 84 -12.35 2.73 39.34
C ASP A 84 -12.56 4.11 40.01
N GLN A 85 -11.54 4.63 40.71
CA GLN A 85 -11.63 5.93 41.39
C GLN A 85 -10.93 7.06 40.64
N TRP A 86 -10.06 6.76 39.66
CA TRP A 86 -9.08 7.71 39.14
C TRP A 86 -9.01 7.83 37.61
N ASN A 87 -9.95 7.26 36.85
CA ASN A 87 -9.96 7.29 35.38
C ASN A 87 -8.57 6.94 34.78
N ASN A 88 -8.27 5.64 34.69
CA ASN A 88 -7.12 5.06 33.98
C ASN A 88 -5.69 5.30 34.51
N SER A 89 -5.41 6.22 35.44
CA SER A 89 -4.09 6.26 36.13
C SER A 89 -4.19 7.07 37.43
N ALA A 90 -3.49 6.62 38.49
CA ALA A 90 -3.44 7.32 39.77
C ALA A 90 -2.41 8.45 39.82
N VAL A 91 -1.58 8.61 38.78
CA VAL A 91 -0.44 9.53 38.80
C VAL A 91 -0.28 10.20 37.43
N PHE A 92 -0.26 11.54 37.46
CA PHE A 92 -0.01 12.40 36.31
C PHE A 92 1.25 13.21 36.59
N SER A 93 2.27 13.09 35.73
CA SER A 93 3.32 14.10 35.65
C SER A 93 2.86 15.09 34.59
N TYR A 94 2.18 16.16 35.01
CA TYR A 94 1.72 17.20 34.10
C TYR A 94 2.93 17.98 33.59
N THR A 95 3.14 17.99 32.29
CA THR A 95 3.78 19.15 31.68
C THR A 95 2.69 20.22 31.53
N ASP A 96 2.85 21.38 32.17
CA ASP A 96 2.07 22.57 31.81
C ASP A 96 2.07 22.72 30.28
N GLY A 97 0.92 23.04 29.69
CA GLY A 97 0.60 22.90 28.26
C GLY A 97 1.79 23.06 27.30
N LEU A 98 2.02 22.03 26.47
CA LEU A 98 3.05 22.03 25.45
C LEU A 98 2.57 22.78 24.20
N THR A 99 3.08 24.00 24.00
CA THR A 99 2.82 24.77 22.78
C THR A 99 3.43 24.05 21.57
N ILE A 100 2.64 23.80 20.54
CA ILE A 100 3.05 23.13 19.29
C ILE A 100 3.18 24.17 18.18
N THR A 101 4.29 24.11 17.46
CA THR A 101 4.60 24.99 16.33
C THR A 101 4.96 24.15 15.10
N LYS A 102 5.17 24.81 13.95
CA LYS A 102 5.63 24.14 12.73
C LYS A 102 7.06 23.63 12.82
N ASP A 103 7.87 24.25 13.68
CA ASP A 103 9.25 23.87 13.86
C ASP A 103 9.33 22.57 14.66
N ARG A 104 9.95 21.54 14.06
CA ARG A 104 10.27 20.30 14.75
C ARG A 104 11.13 20.60 15.97
N LYS A 105 10.64 20.18 17.13
CA LYS A 105 11.36 20.29 18.40
C LYS A 105 11.33 18.98 19.17
N GLU A 106 12.44 18.65 19.81
CA GLU A 106 12.52 17.59 20.80
C GLU A 106 11.97 18.14 22.13
N VAL A 107 11.07 17.37 22.76
CA VAL A 107 10.43 17.70 24.04
C VAL A 107 10.75 16.61 25.04
N ALA A 108 11.04 17.00 26.28
CA ALA A 108 11.33 16.09 27.38
C ALA A 108 10.20 16.11 28.43
N VAL A 109 9.68 14.94 28.76
CA VAL A 109 8.68 14.71 29.81
C VAL A 109 9.36 13.93 30.93
N HIS A 110 9.43 14.55 32.10
CA HIS A 110 10.09 13.97 33.26
C HIS A 110 9.12 13.13 34.08
N PHE A 111 9.57 11.94 34.44
CA PHE A 111 8.83 10.98 35.24
C PHE A 111 9.58 10.76 36.56
N PRO A 112 9.00 11.14 37.72
CA PRO A 112 9.72 11.04 38.98
C PRO A 112 9.77 9.62 39.59
N GLY A 113 9.04 8.63 39.04
CA GLY A 113 9.00 7.26 39.55
C GLY A 113 8.26 7.06 40.87
N LYS A 114 8.11 8.13 41.66
CA LYS A 114 7.40 8.18 42.94
C LYS A 114 6.55 9.44 43.02
N THR A 115 5.34 9.29 43.55
CA THR A 115 4.44 10.41 43.81
C THR A 115 3.71 10.20 45.13
N THR A 116 3.19 11.29 45.65
CA THR A 116 2.29 11.29 46.80
C THR A 116 0.93 11.77 46.31
N VAL A 117 -0.08 10.92 46.41
CA VAL A 117 -1.45 11.24 45.95
C VAL A 117 -2.41 11.28 47.13
N ASP A 118 -3.36 12.21 47.08
CA ASP A 118 -4.47 12.27 48.01
C ASP A 118 -5.61 11.37 47.49
N CYS A 119 -5.95 10.34 48.26
CA CYS A 119 -6.92 9.35 47.84
C CYS A 119 -8.32 9.68 48.36
N ALA A 120 -9.30 9.78 47.44
CA ALA A 120 -10.69 10.08 47.79
C ALA A 120 -11.31 9.09 48.80
N THR A 121 -10.84 7.83 48.83
CA THR A 121 -11.27 6.83 49.84
C THR A 121 -10.41 6.77 51.09
N HIS A 122 -9.24 7.41 51.12
CA HIS A 122 -8.35 7.48 52.28
C HIS A 122 -8.02 8.93 52.62
N LYS A 123 -9.08 9.74 52.82
CA LYS A 123 -8.94 11.12 53.32
C LYS A 123 -7.93 11.15 54.47
N ASP A 124 -6.94 12.03 54.35
CA ASP A 124 -5.87 12.28 55.33
C ASP A 124 -4.73 11.24 55.41
N LYS A 125 -4.58 10.35 54.42
CA LYS A 125 -3.39 9.49 54.26
C LYS A 125 -2.66 9.75 52.94
N LEU A 126 -1.57 10.52 53.02
CA LEU A 126 -0.58 10.63 51.96
C LEU A 126 0.17 9.28 51.86
N GLU A 127 -0.13 8.48 50.84
CA GLU A 127 0.59 7.24 50.53
C GLU A 127 1.57 7.49 49.38
N ASN A 128 2.81 7.02 49.55
CA ASN A 128 3.83 7.08 48.50
C ASN A 128 3.62 5.90 47.56
N PHE A 129 3.32 6.19 46.29
CA PHE A 129 3.16 5.17 45.26
C PHE A 129 4.37 5.13 44.33
N GLU A 130 4.88 3.92 44.12
CA GLU A 130 5.86 3.62 43.08
C GLU A 130 5.12 3.15 41.82
N TYR A 131 5.52 3.67 40.66
CA TYR A 131 4.87 3.42 39.37
C TYR A 131 5.90 3.32 38.25
N ALA A 132 5.51 2.74 37.12
CA ALA A 132 6.34 2.67 35.91
C ALA A 132 5.68 3.48 34.78
N ALA A 133 6.46 4.28 34.04
CA ALA A 133 5.97 5.05 32.90
C ALA A 133 5.67 4.11 31.71
N SER A 134 4.63 3.29 31.80
CA SER A 134 4.32 2.28 30.78
C SER A 134 3.76 2.89 29.49
N ALA A 135 3.30 4.15 29.52
CA ALA A 135 2.89 4.88 28.33
C ALA A 135 3.10 6.40 28.47
N LEU A 136 3.34 7.07 27.34
CA LEU A 136 3.21 8.52 27.15
C LEU A 136 1.78 8.81 26.70
N LEU A 137 1.06 9.62 27.46
CA LEU A 137 -0.28 10.09 27.16
C LEU A 137 -0.22 11.53 26.62
N LEU A 138 -0.84 11.74 25.47
CA LEU A 138 -1.04 13.04 24.84
C LEU A 138 -2.52 13.45 25.02
N ASN A 139 -2.75 14.54 25.73
CA ASN A 139 -4.05 15.18 25.89
C ASN A 139 -4.23 16.23 24.79
N ILE A 140 -4.98 15.84 23.76
CA ILE A 140 -5.11 16.56 22.49
C ILE A 140 -6.51 17.16 22.30
N GLY A 141 -7.29 17.34 23.36
CA GLY A 141 -8.65 17.89 23.26
C GLY A 141 -8.71 19.28 22.63
N LYS A 142 -7.64 20.07 22.82
CA LYS A 142 -7.45 21.39 22.21
C LYS A 142 -6.97 21.36 20.75
N LEU A 143 -6.75 20.19 20.13
CA LEU A 143 -6.32 20.06 18.73
C LEU A 143 -7.37 20.71 17.79
N PRO A 144 -7.00 21.75 17.02
CA PRO A 144 -7.91 22.42 16.09
C PRO A 144 -8.39 21.50 14.96
N LYS A 145 -9.54 21.83 14.37
CA LYS A 145 -10.00 21.20 13.14
C LYS A 145 -8.95 21.35 12.03
N ASP A 146 -8.71 20.28 11.29
CA ASP A 146 -7.79 20.20 10.14
C ASP A 146 -6.30 20.42 10.49
N ALA A 147 -5.96 20.77 11.73
CA ALA A 147 -4.59 20.77 12.21
C ALA A 147 -4.07 19.34 12.35
N ILE A 148 -2.83 19.13 11.92
CA ILE A 148 -2.15 17.84 12.03
C ILE A 148 -1.02 17.96 13.04
N LEU A 149 -1.01 17.09 14.04
CA LEU A 149 0.06 16.93 15.01
C LEU A 149 0.89 15.71 14.63
N TYR A 150 2.20 15.87 14.61
CA TYR A 150 3.16 14.81 14.32
C TYR A 150 4.00 14.52 15.55
N ILE A 151 4.19 13.23 15.83
CA ILE A 151 5.05 12.72 16.91
C ILE A 151 6.02 11.70 16.31
N ASP A 152 7.29 11.84 16.66
CA ASP A 152 8.38 11.03 16.09
C ASP A 152 9.50 10.81 17.14
N ASN A 153 10.40 9.86 16.90
CA ASN A 153 11.62 9.63 17.67
C ASN A 153 11.43 9.54 19.21
N VAL A 154 10.43 8.78 19.67
CA VAL A 154 10.17 8.62 21.11
C VAL A 154 11.28 7.79 21.75
N LYS A 155 11.95 8.34 22.75
CA LYS A 155 13.07 7.72 23.47
C LYS A 155 12.87 7.84 24.97
N VAL A 156 13.23 6.80 25.71
CA VAL A 156 13.15 6.79 27.17
C VAL A 156 14.54 6.60 27.75
N TYR A 157 14.91 7.48 28.66
CA TYR A 157 16.19 7.48 29.37
C TYR A 157 15.97 7.29 30.87
N ASP A 158 16.91 6.63 31.55
CA ASP A 158 16.96 6.65 33.02
C ASP A 158 17.65 7.94 33.54
N GLU A 159 17.79 8.07 34.87
CA GLU A 159 18.48 9.20 35.51
C GLU A 159 19.99 9.31 35.17
N GLU A 160 20.58 8.23 34.67
CA GLU A 160 22.00 8.16 34.29
C GLU A 160 22.18 8.43 32.78
N ASP A 161 21.13 8.90 32.09
CA ASP A 161 21.07 9.11 30.64
C ASP A 161 21.30 7.84 29.80
N ASN A 162 21.07 6.65 30.36
CA ASN A 162 21.08 5.41 29.58
C ASN A 162 19.76 5.25 28.82
N LEU A 163 19.85 4.93 27.52
CA LEU A 163 18.68 4.66 26.69
C LEU A 163 18.03 3.31 27.07
N LEU A 164 16.78 3.35 27.53
CA LEU A 164 15.99 2.17 27.88
C LEU A 164 15.14 1.67 26.71
N PHE A 165 14.57 2.59 25.93
CA PHE A 165 13.62 2.30 24.86
C PHE A 165 13.66 3.38 23.79
N SER A 166 13.43 2.98 22.54
CA SER A 166 13.27 3.88 21.39
C SER A 166 12.19 3.37 20.44
N GLU A 167 11.41 4.28 19.88
CA GLU A 167 10.40 4.06 18.85
C GLU A 167 10.54 5.14 17.77
N ASP A 168 10.74 4.69 16.53
CA ASP A 168 10.92 5.49 15.32
C ASP A 168 9.69 5.44 14.40
N PHE A 169 8.63 4.74 14.81
CA PHE A 169 7.36 4.57 14.10
C PHE A 169 7.40 3.83 12.75
N GLU A 170 8.57 3.38 12.28
CA GLU A 170 8.75 2.70 11.00
C GLU A 170 7.94 1.40 10.87
N ASN A 171 7.82 0.69 11.99
CA ASN A 171 7.05 -0.55 12.12
C ASN A 171 5.90 -0.41 13.12
N ALA A 172 5.54 0.82 13.47
CA ALA A 172 4.51 1.08 14.46
C ALA A 172 3.12 0.70 13.95
N THR A 173 2.24 0.47 14.92
CA THR A 173 0.82 0.27 14.67
C THR A 173 0.01 1.15 15.61
N VAL A 174 -1.15 1.61 15.14
CA VAL A 174 -2.11 2.35 15.95
C VAL A 174 -3.49 1.72 15.83
N ALA A 175 -4.18 1.56 16.96
CA ALA A 175 -5.57 1.11 16.93
C ALA A 175 -6.38 1.59 18.14
N LYS A 176 -7.69 1.59 17.93
CA LYS A 176 -8.70 1.88 18.93
C LYS A 176 -8.73 0.79 20.02
N TYR A 177 -8.65 1.19 21.29
CA TYR A 177 -8.70 0.34 22.50
C TYR A 177 -7.70 -0.83 22.58
N ASP A 178 -6.78 -0.96 21.63
CA ASP A 178 -5.84 -2.07 21.58
C ASP A 178 -4.49 -1.67 22.16
N LYS A 179 -4.33 -1.93 23.45
CA LYS A 179 -3.10 -1.64 24.20
C LYS A 179 -1.89 -2.47 23.77
N THR A 180 -2.05 -3.42 22.84
CA THR A 180 -0.90 -4.18 22.31
C THR A 180 -0.18 -3.45 21.17
N LYS A 181 -0.76 -2.38 20.64
CA LYS A 181 -0.21 -1.57 19.55
C LYS A 181 0.84 -0.58 20.05
N THR A 182 1.60 0.02 19.14
CA THR A 182 2.57 1.07 19.50
C THR A 182 1.85 2.27 20.10
N ALA A 183 0.79 2.72 19.43
CA ALA A 183 -0.10 3.75 19.93
C ALA A 183 -1.54 3.25 19.99
N TYR A 184 -2.33 3.78 20.91
CA TYR A 184 -3.76 3.49 20.98
C TYR A 184 -4.57 4.70 21.44
N PHE A 185 -5.88 4.64 21.22
CA PHE A 185 -6.80 5.73 21.53
C PHE A 185 -8.18 5.20 21.94
N LEU A 186 -8.98 6.05 22.60
CA LEU A 186 -10.30 5.69 23.10
C LEU A 186 -11.37 6.01 22.05
N GLU A 187 -12.46 5.22 21.97
CA GLU A 187 -13.51 5.45 20.98
C GLU A 187 -14.39 6.66 21.28
N TRP A 188 -14.75 6.81 22.55
CA TRP A 188 -15.78 7.76 22.97
C TRP A 188 -15.39 9.21 22.69
N GLN A 189 -14.10 9.48 22.48
CA GLN A 189 -13.58 10.83 22.34
C GLN A 189 -13.94 11.52 21.02
N GLY A 190 -14.03 10.76 19.92
CA GLY A 190 -14.21 11.31 18.58
C GLY A 190 -13.26 12.47 18.24
N GLY A 191 -13.57 13.23 17.19
CA GLY A 191 -12.95 14.54 16.95
C GLY A 191 -11.45 14.57 16.62
N ALA A 192 -10.82 13.41 16.44
CA ALA A 192 -9.49 13.26 15.90
C ALA A 192 -9.33 11.91 15.19
N ASN A 193 -8.48 11.87 14.15
CA ASN A 193 -8.04 10.66 13.47
C ASN A 193 -6.59 10.36 13.87
N PHE A 194 -6.24 9.07 13.99
CA PHE A 194 -4.92 8.61 14.41
C PHE A 194 -4.39 7.61 13.40
N GLU A 195 -3.21 7.87 12.86
CA GLU A 195 -2.58 7.01 11.86
C GLU A 195 -1.06 7.00 12.01
N ILE A 196 -0.43 5.92 11.56
CA ILE A 196 1.01 5.91 11.31
C ILE A 196 1.18 6.25 9.83
N ALA A 197 1.76 7.41 9.53
CA ALA A 197 1.83 7.94 8.16
C ALA A 197 3.24 8.43 7.84
N ASP A 198 3.59 8.46 6.55
CA ASP A 198 4.80 9.12 6.08
C ASP A 198 4.70 10.63 6.32
N GLU A 199 5.66 11.21 7.04
CA GLU A 199 5.78 12.64 7.31
C GLU A 199 5.74 13.47 6.03
N ASN A 200 6.36 12.97 4.96
CA ASN A 200 6.56 13.69 3.71
C ASN A 200 5.54 13.28 2.64
N ALA A 201 4.44 12.64 3.05
CA ALA A 201 3.32 12.35 2.18
C ALA A 201 2.68 13.65 1.70
N THR A 202 2.83 13.93 0.41
CA THR A 202 1.94 14.88 -0.27
C THR A 202 0.62 14.18 -0.55
N TYR A 203 -0.47 14.93 -0.65
CA TYR A 203 -1.77 14.38 -1.03
C TYR A 203 -2.30 15.12 -2.26
N ILE A 204 -2.84 14.35 -3.20
CA ILE A 204 -3.67 14.88 -4.27
C ILE A 204 -5.07 15.09 -3.69
N PRO A 205 -5.63 16.32 -3.72
CA PRO A 205 -6.89 16.62 -3.05
C PRO A 205 -8.04 15.71 -3.50
N SER A 206 -8.12 15.46 -4.80
CA SER A 206 -9.15 14.59 -5.37
C SER A 206 -8.74 13.97 -6.71
N VAL A 207 -9.20 12.75 -6.94
CA VAL A 207 -9.20 12.07 -8.25
C VAL A 207 -10.63 11.68 -8.58
N ASP A 208 -11.16 12.18 -9.69
CA ASP A 208 -12.47 11.76 -10.21
C ASP A 208 -12.36 10.34 -10.77
N LEU A 209 -13.16 9.41 -10.25
CA LEU A 209 -13.18 8.01 -10.67
C LEU A 209 -14.39 7.72 -11.58
N ALA A 210 -15.57 8.23 -11.21
CA ALA A 210 -16.76 8.13 -12.04
C ALA A 210 -17.61 9.40 -11.92
N ASN A 211 -18.21 9.82 -13.02
CA ASN A 211 -19.17 10.91 -13.06
C ASN A 211 -20.24 10.62 -14.11
N LEU A 212 -21.28 9.93 -13.69
CA LEU A 212 -22.39 9.49 -14.53
C LEU A 212 -23.62 10.35 -14.22
N ASP A 213 -24.12 11.03 -15.24
CA ASP A 213 -25.41 11.72 -15.23
C ASP A 213 -26.21 11.19 -16.43
N PHE A 214 -27.25 10.41 -16.16
CA PHE A 214 -28.02 9.74 -17.20
C PHE A 214 -28.88 10.72 -18.01
N SER A 215 -29.18 11.90 -17.45
CA SER A 215 -29.80 13.00 -18.20
C SER A 215 -28.83 13.77 -19.07
N ASN A 216 -27.52 13.52 -18.93
CA ASN A 216 -26.47 14.10 -19.74
C ASN A 216 -25.72 13.04 -20.58
N GLY A 217 -26.44 12.00 -21.02
CA GLY A 217 -25.94 11.03 -21.99
C GLY A 217 -25.02 9.93 -21.44
N ALA A 218 -24.97 9.73 -20.12
CA ALA A 218 -24.26 8.58 -19.55
C ALA A 218 -24.91 7.25 -20.01
N THR A 219 -24.08 6.23 -20.21
CA THR A 219 -24.54 4.88 -20.58
C THR A 219 -24.99 4.10 -19.35
N ALA A 220 -25.96 3.21 -19.55
CA ALA A 220 -26.47 2.29 -18.53
C ALA A 220 -25.34 1.53 -17.80
N ILE A 221 -25.44 1.39 -16.47
CA ILE A 221 -24.38 0.84 -15.62
C ILE A 221 -24.31 -0.68 -15.77
N GLY A 222 -23.08 -1.19 -15.86
CA GLY A 222 -22.82 -2.63 -15.90
C GLY A 222 -23.07 -3.35 -14.57
N GLY A 223 -23.27 -4.66 -14.66
CA GLY A 223 -23.42 -5.52 -13.49
C GLY A 223 -23.67 -6.97 -13.88
N TRP A 224 -23.79 -7.84 -12.88
CA TRP A 224 -24.06 -9.26 -13.07
C TRP A 224 -24.95 -9.82 -11.96
N GLY A 225 -25.48 -11.02 -12.20
CA GLY A 225 -26.27 -11.77 -11.21
C GLY A 225 -27.62 -12.22 -11.75
N GLY A 226 -28.42 -12.82 -10.87
CA GLY A 226 -29.70 -13.42 -11.19
C GLY A 226 -30.68 -12.43 -11.84
N GLY A 227 -30.85 -12.52 -13.16
CA GLY A 227 -31.79 -11.69 -13.93
C GLY A 227 -31.42 -10.21 -14.03
N PHE A 228 -30.15 -9.85 -13.81
CA PHE A 228 -29.69 -8.46 -13.87
C PHE A 228 -29.94 -7.82 -15.24
N THR A 229 -30.59 -6.67 -15.25
CA THR A 229 -30.66 -5.76 -16.40
C THR A 229 -30.47 -4.31 -15.94
N SER A 230 -29.93 -3.50 -16.83
CA SER A 230 -29.76 -2.05 -16.68
C SER A 230 -30.16 -1.40 -18.00
N GLU A 231 -30.97 -0.36 -17.92
CA GLU A 231 -31.50 0.36 -19.09
C GLU A 231 -31.82 1.80 -18.74
N ILE A 232 -31.55 2.71 -19.67
CA ILE A 232 -31.92 4.11 -19.51
C ILE A 232 -33.39 4.28 -19.88
N ILE A 233 -34.19 4.81 -18.93
CA ILE A 233 -35.61 5.09 -19.11
C ILE A 233 -35.95 6.52 -18.69
N LYS A 234 -37.13 6.99 -19.09
CA LYS A 234 -37.75 8.20 -18.53
C LYS A 234 -38.50 7.86 -17.25
N ASP A 235 -38.17 8.54 -16.16
CA ASP A 235 -38.87 8.49 -14.89
C ASP A 235 -39.10 9.94 -14.41
N ASP A 236 -40.37 10.34 -14.30
CA ASP A 236 -40.77 11.74 -14.07
C ASP A 236 -40.13 12.75 -15.04
N GLY A 237 -39.91 12.35 -16.30
CA GLY A 237 -39.34 13.19 -17.36
C GLY A 237 -37.81 13.28 -17.36
N VAL A 238 -37.14 12.70 -16.37
CA VAL A 238 -35.68 12.65 -16.22
C VAL A 238 -35.17 11.31 -16.74
N ASP A 239 -34.02 11.29 -17.43
CA ASP A 239 -33.39 10.02 -17.81
C ASP A 239 -32.67 9.44 -16.60
N VAL A 240 -32.97 8.17 -16.32
CA VAL A 240 -32.43 7.42 -15.18
C VAL A 240 -32.01 6.03 -15.63
N ASP A 241 -31.00 5.49 -14.99
CA ASP A 241 -30.66 4.08 -15.13
C ASP A 241 -31.54 3.24 -14.21
N ARG A 242 -32.40 2.41 -14.81
CA ARG A 242 -33.24 1.46 -14.10
C ARG A 242 -32.55 0.11 -14.02
N ILE A 243 -32.20 -0.28 -12.80
CA ILE A 243 -31.66 -1.59 -12.47
C ILE A 243 -32.80 -2.52 -12.07
N THR A 244 -32.90 -3.67 -12.76
CA THR A 244 -33.83 -4.74 -12.41
C THR A 244 -33.10 -6.07 -12.26
N PHE A 245 -33.62 -6.94 -11.39
CA PHE A 245 -33.04 -8.25 -11.11
C PHE A 245 -34.05 -9.14 -10.41
N THR A 246 -33.75 -10.43 -10.38
CA THR A 246 -34.47 -11.40 -9.55
C THR A 246 -33.88 -11.37 -8.15
N LYS A 247 -34.70 -11.09 -7.13
CA LYS A 247 -34.28 -11.12 -5.73
C LYS A 247 -33.59 -12.45 -5.39
N GLN A 248 -32.46 -12.35 -4.71
CA GLN A 248 -31.59 -13.44 -4.27
C GLN A 248 -31.57 -13.52 -2.73
N GLU A 249 -31.07 -14.65 -2.20
CA GLU A 249 -30.87 -14.84 -0.76
C GLU A 249 -29.70 -14.02 -0.21
N LEU A 250 -28.65 -13.82 -1.02
CA LEU A 250 -27.42 -13.13 -0.63
C LEU A 250 -27.26 -11.84 -1.42
N PRO A 251 -26.83 -10.73 -0.78
CA PRO A 251 -26.82 -9.41 -1.42
C PRO A 251 -25.82 -9.32 -2.57
N TYR A 252 -24.70 -10.06 -2.50
CA TYR A 252 -23.65 -10.07 -3.53
C TYR A 252 -23.94 -11.01 -4.71
N ASN A 253 -25.07 -11.72 -4.73
CA ASN A 253 -25.45 -12.55 -5.89
C ASN A 253 -26.00 -11.70 -7.06
N VAL A 254 -26.27 -10.41 -6.83
CA VAL A 254 -26.52 -9.41 -7.87
C VAL A 254 -25.73 -8.16 -7.52
N GLN A 255 -24.88 -7.71 -8.44
CA GLN A 255 -23.96 -6.60 -8.21
C GLN A 255 -23.97 -5.63 -9.39
N VAL A 256 -24.08 -4.34 -9.09
CA VAL A 256 -23.74 -3.25 -10.02
C VAL A 256 -22.26 -2.94 -9.85
N ASP A 257 -21.50 -2.82 -10.94
CA ASP A 257 -20.05 -2.66 -10.89
C ASP A 257 -19.58 -1.32 -11.48
N PHE A 258 -18.81 -0.59 -10.67
CA PHE A 258 -18.04 0.56 -11.10
C PHE A 258 -16.57 0.19 -11.10
N GLU A 259 -16.09 -0.35 -12.23
CA GLU A 259 -14.69 -0.71 -12.39
C GLU A 259 -13.82 0.56 -12.51
N ASN A 260 -12.77 0.64 -11.70
CA ASN A 260 -11.79 1.73 -11.72
C ASN A 260 -10.49 1.29 -11.03
N VAL A 261 -9.60 2.22 -10.69
CA VAL A 261 -8.47 2.00 -9.79
C VAL A 261 -8.72 2.84 -8.56
N TYR A 262 -9.05 2.19 -7.45
CA TYR A 262 -9.33 2.85 -6.18
C TYR A 262 -8.03 2.95 -5.38
N PRO A 263 -7.45 4.15 -5.21
CA PRO A 263 -6.17 4.30 -4.53
C PRO A 263 -6.27 3.80 -3.09
N LYS A 264 -5.31 2.97 -2.68
CA LYS A 264 -5.20 2.54 -1.29
C LYS A 264 -4.91 3.74 -0.38
N ASP A 265 -5.40 3.69 0.84
CA ASP A 265 -5.33 4.70 1.89
C ASP A 265 -6.07 6.01 1.58
N ALA A 266 -6.59 6.18 0.37
CA ALA A 266 -7.50 7.28 0.02
C ALA A 266 -8.92 7.07 0.58
N LYS A 267 -9.62 8.18 0.83
CA LYS A 267 -11.05 8.16 1.16
C LYS A 267 -11.88 8.15 -0.12
N ILE A 268 -12.56 7.03 -0.39
CA ILE A 268 -13.45 6.92 -1.54
C ILE A 268 -14.84 7.44 -1.14
N GLN A 269 -15.31 8.47 -1.84
CA GLN A 269 -16.64 9.04 -1.67
C GLN A 269 -17.55 8.60 -2.84
N LEU A 270 -18.68 8.00 -2.50
CA LEU A 270 -19.79 7.72 -3.40
C LEU A 270 -20.89 8.75 -3.16
N THR A 271 -21.22 9.53 -4.18
CA THR A 271 -22.41 10.37 -4.24
C THR A 271 -23.38 9.77 -5.26
N MET A 272 -24.60 9.45 -4.85
CA MET A 272 -25.59 8.83 -5.71
C MET A 272 -26.97 9.44 -5.49
N GLU A 273 -27.64 9.88 -6.55
CA GLU A 273 -29.07 10.25 -6.48
C GLU A 273 -29.92 9.09 -6.98
N ALA A 274 -30.67 8.45 -6.08
CA ALA A 274 -31.43 7.25 -6.41
C ALA A 274 -32.73 7.13 -5.63
N LYS A 275 -33.63 6.31 -6.15
CA LYS A 275 -34.80 5.78 -5.44
C LYS A 275 -34.93 4.28 -5.70
N GLY A 276 -35.77 3.62 -4.92
CA GLY A 276 -36.19 2.27 -5.20
C GLY A 276 -37.71 2.17 -5.39
N SER A 277 -38.20 1.10 -6.01
CA SER A 277 -39.65 0.91 -6.17
C SER A 277 -40.36 0.59 -4.86
N VAL A 278 -39.62 0.21 -3.82
CA VAL A 278 -40.08 -0.02 -2.44
C VAL A 278 -39.05 0.54 -1.44
N ALA A 279 -39.41 0.72 -0.17
CA ALA A 279 -38.40 1.01 0.84
C ALA A 279 -37.50 -0.22 1.09
N GLY A 280 -36.21 0.00 1.32
CA GLY A 280 -35.26 -1.08 1.61
C GLY A 280 -33.83 -0.58 1.66
N SER A 281 -32.88 -1.50 1.85
CA SER A 281 -31.46 -1.15 1.96
C SER A 281 -30.60 -1.97 1.00
N ILE A 282 -29.54 -1.35 0.51
CA ILE A 282 -28.48 -1.99 -0.29
C ILE A 282 -27.11 -1.70 0.34
N LYS A 283 -26.11 -2.51 0.01
CA LYS A 283 -24.73 -2.32 0.50
C LYS A 283 -23.80 -1.96 -0.62
N ALA A 284 -22.77 -1.17 -0.33
CA ALA A 284 -21.68 -0.89 -1.24
C ALA A 284 -20.34 -1.33 -0.63
N GLY A 285 -19.40 -1.80 -1.46
CA GLY A 285 -18.07 -2.18 -1.00
C GLY A 285 -17.02 -2.13 -2.11
N LEU A 286 -15.78 -1.87 -1.72
CA LEU A 286 -14.62 -1.95 -2.59
C LEU A 286 -14.10 -3.39 -2.64
N GLN A 287 -13.62 -3.84 -3.80
CA GLN A 287 -13.11 -5.19 -3.97
C GLN A 287 -11.89 -5.24 -4.90
N ASN A 288 -10.92 -6.09 -4.56
CA ASN A 288 -9.90 -6.56 -5.48
C ASN A 288 -10.47 -7.73 -6.32
N PRO A 289 -10.61 -7.57 -7.64
CA PRO A 289 -11.26 -8.56 -8.50
C PRO A 289 -10.44 -9.85 -8.70
N ASP A 290 -9.13 -9.83 -8.44
CA ASP A 290 -8.25 -10.98 -8.70
C ASP A 290 -8.42 -12.09 -7.65
N ASN A 291 -8.83 -11.73 -6.43
CA ASN A 291 -9.02 -12.66 -5.32
C ASN A 291 -10.33 -12.43 -4.53
N TYR A 292 -11.17 -11.51 -5.00
CA TYR A 292 -12.45 -11.13 -4.39
C TYR A 292 -12.32 -10.56 -2.97
N ARG A 293 -11.12 -10.16 -2.54
CA ARG A 293 -10.89 -9.58 -1.22
C ARG A 293 -11.60 -8.23 -1.11
N GLY A 294 -12.35 -8.03 -0.02
CA GLY A 294 -12.92 -6.74 0.33
C GLY A 294 -11.83 -5.72 0.68
N CYS A 295 -11.96 -4.51 0.15
CA CYS A 295 -11.02 -3.42 0.33
C CYS A 295 -11.66 -2.24 1.09
N GLY A 296 -12.91 -2.35 1.51
CA GLY A 296 -13.59 -1.34 2.34
C GLY A 296 -15.10 -1.45 2.15
N ASP A 297 -15.85 -1.49 3.24
CA ASP A 297 -17.31 -1.54 3.22
C ASP A 297 -17.90 -0.17 3.54
N PHE A 298 -18.83 0.30 2.71
CA PHE A 298 -19.58 1.51 2.98
C PHE A 298 -20.72 1.20 3.97
N GLU A 299 -21.20 2.24 4.65
CA GLU A 299 -22.47 2.15 5.37
C GLU A 299 -23.63 1.83 4.42
N ASP A 300 -24.65 1.18 4.97
CA ASP A 300 -25.89 0.84 4.29
C ASP A 300 -26.55 2.07 3.63
N ILE A 301 -27.09 1.86 2.42
CA ILE A 301 -27.80 2.87 1.62
C ILE A 301 -29.30 2.55 1.68
N ASN A 302 -30.05 3.34 2.45
CA ASN A 302 -31.46 3.12 2.69
C ASN A 302 -32.33 3.84 1.64
N LEU A 303 -32.75 3.09 0.62
CA LEU A 303 -33.62 3.57 -0.45
C LEU A 303 -35.05 3.77 0.05
N THR A 304 -35.69 4.82 -0.46
CA THR A 304 -37.13 5.05 -0.34
C THR A 304 -37.75 5.12 -1.74
N THR A 305 -39.06 5.30 -1.81
CA THR A 305 -39.78 5.49 -3.08
C THR A 305 -39.63 6.89 -3.68
N GLY A 306 -38.95 7.81 -2.97
CA GLY A 306 -38.58 9.13 -3.48
C GLY A 306 -37.09 9.21 -3.79
N TYR A 307 -36.72 10.05 -4.75
CA TYR A 307 -35.31 10.34 -5.03
C TYR A 307 -34.65 11.02 -3.83
N GLN A 308 -33.49 10.49 -3.43
CA GLN A 308 -32.65 11.05 -2.39
C GLN A 308 -31.20 11.05 -2.85
N THR A 309 -30.43 11.99 -2.34
CA THR A 309 -28.97 12.01 -2.52
C THR A 309 -28.31 11.30 -1.36
N PHE A 310 -27.52 10.28 -1.66
CA PHE A 310 -26.71 9.55 -0.71
C PHE A 310 -25.25 9.96 -0.90
N ILE A 311 -24.59 10.35 0.20
CA ILE A 311 -23.15 10.61 0.23
C ILE A 311 -22.55 9.66 1.26
N LYS A 312 -21.75 8.69 0.80
CA LYS A 312 -21.11 7.68 1.64
C LYS A 312 -19.61 7.69 1.40
N THR A 313 -18.83 7.42 2.44
CA THR A 313 -17.36 7.38 2.34
C THR A 313 -16.80 6.12 3.00
N VAL A 314 -15.71 5.60 2.46
CA VAL A 314 -14.90 4.54 3.07
C VAL A 314 -13.43 4.76 2.74
N THR A 315 -12.52 4.36 3.63
CA THR A 315 -11.08 4.33 3.32
C THR A 315 -10.74 3.03 2.57
N CYS A 316 -10.07 3.13 1.44
CA CYS A 316 -9.61 1.96 0.69
C CYS A 316 -8.42 1.31 1.42
N SER A 317 -8.58 0.07 1.85
CA SER A 317 -7.59 -0.66 2.66
C SER A 317 -6.71 -1.64 1.87
N GLY A 318 -6.93 -1.77 0.57
CA GLY A 318 -6.32 -2.82 -0.25
C GLY A 318 -5.70 -2.32 -1.53
N ASP A 319 -4.51 -2.84 -1.83
CA ASP A 319 -3.92 -2.76 -3.16
C ASP A 319 -4.80 -3.45 -4.21
N ASN A 320 -4.74 -2.95 -5.45
CA ASN A 320 -5.49 -3.49 -6.58
C ASN A 320 -7.02 -3.55 -6.34
N ALA A 321 -7.54 -2.68 -5.47
CA ALA A 321 -8.97 -2.44 -5.37
C ALA A 321 -9.44 -1.82 -6.69
N ARG A 322 -10.24 -2.58 -7.46
CA ARG A 322 -10.65 -2.16 -8.80
C ARG A 322 -12.14 -2.14 -9.03
N ARG A 323 -12.94 -2.53 -8.05
CA ARG A 323 -14.39 -2.53 -8.13
C ARG A 323 -14.98 -1.78 -6.96
N LEU A 324 -15.93 -0.90 -7.22
CA LEU A 324 -16.95 -0.53 -6.25
C LEU A 324 -18.23 -1.27 -6.65
N LEU A 325 -18.72 -2.12 -5.76
CA LEU A 325 -19.86 -2.98 -6.00
C LEU A 325 -21.05 -2.53 -5.19
N LEU A 326 -22.19 -2.28 -5.84
CA LEU A 326 -23.48 -2.21 -5.15
C LEU A 326 -24.07 -3.62 -5.07
N ASN A 327 -24.10 -4.18 -3.87
CA ASN A 327 -24.67 -5.49 -3.58
C ASN A 327 -26.20 -5.34 -3.41
N VAL A 328 -26.94 -5.59 -4.48
CA VAL A 328 -28.38 -5.31 -4.57
C VAL A 328 -29.25 -6.58 -4.48
N GLY A 329 -28.64 -7.77 -4.46
CA GLY A 329 -29.34 -9.04 -4.64
C GLY A 329 -30.52 -9.28 -3.69
N THR A 330 -30.48 -8.81 -2.44
CA THR A 330 -31.57 -9.01 -1.46
C THR A 330 -32.66 -7.92 -1.51
N TYR A 331 -32.45 -6.85 -2.29
CA TYR A 331 -33.39 -5.75 -2.36
C TYR A 331 -34.69 -6.18 -3.08
N GLY A 332 -35.83 -5.71 -2.57
CA GLY A 332 -37.15 -6.26 -2.90
C GLY A 332 -37.82 -5.68 -4.14
N GLY A 333 -37.15 -4.82 -4.90
CA GLY A 333 -37.74 -4.08 -6.01
C GLY A 333 -36.71 -3.66 -7.05
N THR A 334 -37.07 -2.71 -7.90
CA THR A 334 -36.17 -2.10 -8.87
C THR A 334 -35.52 -0.86 -8.29
N ILE A 335 -34.35 -0.48 -8.80
CA ILE A 335 -33.61 0.71 -8.36
C ILE A 335 -33.51 1.65 -9.56
N SER A 336 -33.83 2.93 -9.36
CA SER A 336 -33.66 3.97 -10.38
C SER A 336 -32.60 4.95 -9.90
N ILE A 337 -31.56 5.16 -10.70
CA ILE A 337 -30.42 6.04 -10.40
C ILE A 337 -30.40 7.19 -11.41
N LYS A 338 -30.38 8.43 -10.94
CA LYS A 338 -30.23 9.62 -11.79
C LYS A 338 -28.77 9.96 -12.06
N SER A 339 -27.95 9.83 -11.03
CA SER A 339 -26.53 10.16 -11.12
C SER A 339 -25.69 9.37 -10.12
N VAL A 340 -24.43 9.17 -10.49
CA VAL A 340 -23.38 8.59 -9.66
C VAL A 340 -22.11 9.41 -9.84
N LYS A 341 -21.56 9.93 -8.75
CA LYS A 341 -20.22 10.52 -8.71
C LYS A 341 -19.37 9.76 -7.71
N ILE A 342 -18.21 9.29 -8.14
CA ILE A 342 -17.23 8.60 -7.31
C ILE A 342 -15.93 9.38 -7.37
N VAL A 343 -15.42 9.75 -6.20
CA VAL A 343 -14.18 10.54 -6.05
C VAL A 343 -13.30 9.88 -5.01
N ALA A 344 -12.01 9.74 -5.29
CA ALA A 344 -11.02 9.47 -4.26
C ALA A 344 -10.51 10.81 -3.71
N LEU A 345 -10.66 11.03 -2.41
CA LEU A 345 -10.22 12.21 -1.68
C LEU A 345 -8.94 11.88 -0.91
N ASP A 346 -8.12 12.91 -0.69
CA ASP A 346 -6.89 12.81 0.08
C ASP A 346 -6.01 11.64 -0.41
N VAL A 347 -5.79 11.58 -1.73
CA VAL A 347 -5.05 10.48 -2.35
C VAL A 347 -3.56 10.66 -2.06
N PRO A 348 -2.89 9.71 -1.39
CA PRO A 348 -1.46 9.82 -1.13
C PRO A 348 -0.67 9.90 -2.43
N GLU A 349 0.24 10.86 -2.53
CA GLU A 349 1.19 10.94 -3.62
C GLU A 349 2.17 9.76 -3.52
N GLU A 350 2.35 9.08 -4.64
CA GLU A 350 3.13 7.87 -4.75
C GLU A 350 4.61 8.18 -5.00
N ILE A 351 5.47 7.42 -4.32
CA ILE A 351 6.91 7.43 -4.53
C ILE A 351 7.32 6.06 -5.05
N VAL A 352 8.16 6.04 -6.07
CA VAL A 352 8.81 4.81 -6.56
C VAL A 352 10.32 4.91 -6.42
N THR A 353 10.91 3.91 -5.78
CA THR A 353 12.36 3.75 -5.64
C THR A 353 12.88 2.80 -6.71
N ILE A 354 13.83 3.26 -7.53
CA ILE A 354 14.47 2.41 -8.54
C ILE A 354 15.49 1.49 -7.87
N SER A 355 15.37 0.20 -8.14
CA SER A 355 16.25 -0.83 -7.57
C SER A 355 17.73 -0.63 -7.96
N PRO A 356 18.68 -1.30 -7.27
CA PRO A 356 20.09 -1.21 -7.58
C PRO A 356 20.49 -1.59 -9.02
N SER A 357 19.66 -2.36 -9.75
CA SER A 357 19.93 -2.68 -11.16
C SER A 357 19.56 -1.56 -12.13
N GLY A 358 18.88 -0.52 -11.66
CA GLY A 358 18.31 0.53 -12.51
C GLY A 358 16.94 0.18 -13.08
N TYR A 359 16.38 -0.99 -12.74
CA TYR A 359 15.05 -1.43 -13.17
C TYR A 359 14.12 -1.67 -11.99
N SER A 360 12.86 -1.29 -12.12
CA SER A 360 11.79 -1.58 -11.16
C SER A 360 10.46 -1.74 -11.87
N THR A 361 9.46 -2.30 -11.19
CA THR A 361 8.10 -2.36 -11.72
C THR A 361 7.16 -1.59 -10.84
N TYR A 362 6.18 -0.91 -11.42
CA TYR A 362 5.22 -0.13 -10.66
C TYR A 362 3.88 -0.03 -11.38
N ALA A 363 2.80 0.13 -10.62
CA ALA A 363 1.50 0.56 -11.14
C ALA A 363 0.97 1.65 -10.22
N ALA A 364 0.89 2.87 -10.75
CA ALA A 364 0.36 4.02 -10.02
C ALA A 364 -1.18 3.91 -9.91
N TYR A 365 -1.75 4.45 -8.85
CA TYR A 365 -3.20 4.48 -8.65
C TYR A 365 -3.90 5.59 -9.43
N TYR A 366 -3.12 6.51 -9.99
CA TYR A 366 -3.59 7.60 -10.84
C TYR A 366 -2.68 7.72 -12.08
N PRO A 367 -3.08 8.48 -13.10
CA PRO A 367 -2.30 8.60 -14.33
C PRO A 367 -0.99 9.33 -14.06
N VAL A 368 0.12 8.84 -14.64
CA VAL A 368 1.46 9.41 -14.43
C VAL A 368 2.16 9.59 -15.77
N ASP A 369 2.76 10.75 -15.97
CA ASP A 369 3.59 11.06 -17.13
C ASP A 369 5.06 10.91 -16.75
N TYR A 370 5.59 9.70 -16.91
CA TYR A 370 6.98 9.39 -16.54
C TYR A 370 8.00 10.16 -17.39
N SER A 371 7.62 10.62 -18.59
CA SER A 371 8.51 11.38 -19.49
C SER A 371 8.91 12.75 -18.93
N LYS A 372 8.16 13.27 -17.95
CA LYS A 372 8.44 14.54 -17.25
C LYS A 372 9.41 14.38 -16.08
N LEU A 373 9.84 13.16 -15.78
CA LEU A 373 10.78 12.86 -14.70
C LEU A 373 12.16 12.60 -15.30
N ASP A 374 13.15 13.38 -14.90
CA ASP A 374 14.51 13.29 -15.43
C ASP A 374 15.09 11.89 -15.23
N ASP A 375 15.67 11.33 -16.30
CA ASP A 375 16.29 10.00 -16.31
C ASP A 375 15.37 8.85 -15.88
N LEU A 376 14.04 8.99 -15.99
CA LEU A 376 13.08 7.91 -15.76
C LEU A 376 12.28 7.60 -17.03
N LYS A 377 12.23 6.32 -17.39
CA LYS A 377 11.48 5.84 -18.54
C LYS A 377 10.55 4.71 -18.13
N ALA A 378 9.34 4.71 -18.66
CA ALA A 378 8.37 3.64 -18.48
C ALA A 378 8.22 2.81 -19.74
N TYR A 379 8.10 1.49 -19.57
CA TYR A 379 7.91 0.53 -20.64
C TYR A 379 6.70 -0.35 -20.34
N THR A 380 5.79 -0.48 -21.30
CA THR A 380 4.85 -1.60 -21.30
C THR A 380 5.59 -2.87 -21.65
N VAL A 381 5.25 -3.97 -20.99
CA VAL A 381 5.83 -5.28 -21.27
C VAL A 381 4.73 -6.22 -21.76
N LYS A 382 4.95 -6.90 -22.87
CA LYS A 382 4.06 -7.95 -23.41
C LYS A 382 4.84 -9.22 -23.68
N LEU A 383 4.23 -10.39 -23.49
CA LEU A 383 4.81 -11.66 -23.94
C LEU A 383 4.80 -11.71 -25.47
N ASN A 384 5.85 -12.27 -26.07
CA ASN A 384 5.82 -12.58 -27.50
C ASN A 384 4.79 -13.69 -27.80
N ALA A 385 4.41 -13.84 -29.07
CA ALA A 385 3.41 -14.82 -29.49
C ALA A 385 3.77 -16.25 -29.05
N GLU A 386 5.06 -16.61 -29.04
CA GLU A 386 5.54 -17.92 -28.61
C GLU A 386 5.64 -18.08 -27.09
N LYS A 387 5.47 -17.01 -26.31
CA LYS A 387 5.65 -16.95 -24.83
C LYS A 387 7.03 -17.41 -24.36
N THR A 388 8.04 -17.22 -25.19
CA THR A 388 9.46 -17.54 -24.94
C THR A 388 10.29 -16.30 -24.59
N GLY A 389 9.73 -15.11 -24.80
CA GLY A 389 10.37 -13.82 -24.56
C GLY A 389 9.35 -12.73 -24.25
N ILE A 390 9.85 -11.52 -24.04
CA ILE A 390 9.04 -10.33 -23.83
C ILE A 390 9.39 -9.27 -24.87
N VAL A 391 8.42 -8.41 -25.17
CA VAL A 391 8.57 -7.19 -25.96
C VAL A 391 8.31 -6.03 -25.02
N MET A 392 9.21 -5.05 -25.05
CA MET A 392 9.11 -3.83 -24.25
C MET A 392 8.91 -2.64 -25.18
N ASN A 393 7.89 -1.83 -24.93
CA ASN A 393 7.64 -0.61 -25.69
C ASN A 393 7.66 0.59 -24.74
N GLU A 394 8.51 1.57 -25.03
CA GLU A 394 8.59 2.81 -24.26
C GLU A 394 7.26 3.57 -24.37
N VAL A 395 6.82 4.13 -23.24
CA VAL A 395 5.66 5.02 -23.19
C VAL A 395 6.18 6.44 -23.02
N GLU A 396 6.10 7.23 -24.09
CA GLU A 396 6.57 8.63 -24.10
C GLU A 396 5.53 9.61 -23.52
N GLY A 397 4.32 9.14 -23.21
CA GLY A 397 3.23 9.96 -22.67
C GLY A 397 2.69 9.46 -21.33
N VAL A 398 1.43 9.77 -21.06
CA VAL A 398 0.74 9.39 -19.83
C VAL A 398 0.50 7.88 -19.78
N VAL A 399 0.98 7.23 -18.73
CA VAL A 399 0.57 5.88 -18.36
C VAL A 399 -0.73 5.97 -17.55
N PRO A 400 -1.82 5.33 -17.98
CA PRO A 400 -3.09 5.35 -17.26
C PRO A 400 -3.00 4.73 -15.86
N ALA A 401 -3.93 5.12 -14.99
CA ALA A 401 -4.05 4.55 -13.65
C ALA A 401 -4.15 3.01 -13.70
N GLY A 402 -3.43 2.33 -12.82
CA GLY A 402 -3.44 0.86 -12.68
C GLY A 402 -2.70 0.09 -13.76
N VAL A 403 -2.22 0.74 -14.83
CA VAL A 403 -1.39 0.09 -15.85
C VAL A 403 0.01 -0.15 -15.25
N ALA A 404 0.37 -1.42 -15.11
CA ALA A 404 1.67 -1.80 -14.61
C ALA A 404 2.75 -1.64 -15.69
N VAL A 405 3.87 -1.05 -15.33
CA VAL A 405 5.00 -0.76 -16.23
C VAL A 405 6.32 -1.24 -15.63
N LEU A 406 7.29 -1.50 -16.51
CA LEU A 406 8.70 -1.61 -16.17
C LEU A 406 9.31 -0.20 -16.24
N LEU A 407 9.92 0.24 -15.15
CA LEU A 407 10.63 1.49 -15.04
C LEU A 407 12.13 1.25 -15.20
N LYS A 408 12.78 2.13 -15.96
CA LYS A 408 14.23 2.23 -16.07
C LYS A 408 14.65 3.62 -15.63
N GLY A 409 15.52 3.71 -14.63
CA GLY A 409 16.05 4.99 -14.19
C GLY A 409 17.31 4.87 -13.36
N LYS A 410 17.68 5.96 -12.69
CA LYS A 410 18.89 6.00 -11.87
C LYS A 410 18.76 5.05 -10.67
N ALA A 411 19.72 4.13 -10.53
CA ALA A 411 19.71 3.14 -9.45
C ALA A 411 19.65 3.80 -8.06
N LYS A 412 18.87 3.21 -7.15
CA LYS A 412 18.67 3.66 -5.76
C LYS A 412 18.20 5.12 -5.65
N THR A 413 17.35 5.55 -6.58
CA THR A 413 16.82 6.91 -6.62
C THR A 413 15.31 6.85 -6.47
N ASP A 414 14.78 7.78 -5.68
CA ASP A 414 13.36 7.96 -5.47
C ASP A 414 12.79 8.97 -6.46
N TYR A 415 11.63 8.63 -7.01
CA TYR A 415 10.88 9.50 -7.90
C TYR A 415 9.49 9.70 -7.32
N ARG A 416 9.15 10.97 -7.05
CA ARG A 416 7.78 11.39 -6.71
C ARG A 416 6.93 11.40 -7.98
N LEU A 417 5.80 10.72 -7.94
CA LEU A 417 4.92 10.56 -9.08
C LEU A 417 3.75 11.55 -8.96
N ALA A 418 3.86 12.70 -9.63
CA ALA A 418 2.75 13.64 -9.69
C ALA A 418 1.62 13.09 -10.59
N LYS A 419 0.36 13.40 -10.24
CA LYS A 419 -0.78 13.11 -11.10
C LYS A 419 -0.65 13.87 -12.41
N ALA A 420 -0.75 13.16 -13.52
CA ALA A 420 -0.82 13.77 -14.85
C ALA A 420 -2.21 14.40 -15.09
N GLU A 421 -2.22 15.51 -15.81
CA GLU A 421 -3.44 16.15 -16.32
C GLU A 421 -3.60 15.87 -17.82
N GLY A 422 -4.84 15.80 -18.30
CA GLY A 422 -5.17 15.62 -19.72
C GLY A 422 -5.76 14.26 -20.06
N LEU A 423 -5.99 14.04 -21.37
CA LEU A 423 -6.57 12.80 -21.88
C LEU A 423 -5.58 11.64 -21.72
N GLN A 424 -6.07 10.55 -21.14
CA GLN A 424 -5.33 9.30 -21.01
C GLN A 424 -5.42 8.53 -22.33
N ASP A 425 -4.28 8.04 -22.82
CA ASP A 425 -4.27 7.12 -23.96
C ASP A 425 -4.77 5.75 -23.50
N GLN A 426 -5.96 5.36 -23.97
CA GLN A 426 -6.59 4.10 -23.59
C GLN A 426 -5.90 2.88 -24.20
N ASP A 427 -4.99 3.06 -25.17
CA ASP A 427 -4.32 1.96 -25.86
C ASP A 427 -3.03 1.49 -25.15
N VAL A 428 -2.60 2.20 -24.09
CA VAL A 428 -1.43 1.82 -23.28
C VAL A 428 -1.76 0.59 -22.45
N THR A 429 -1.32 -0.57 -22.94
CA THR A 429 -1.61 -1.89 -22.35
C THR A 429 -0.34 -2.68 -22.10
N SER A 430 -0.29 -3.41 -20.97
CA SER A 430 0.81 -4.31 -20.60
C SER A 430 0.26 -5.64 -20.10
N ASP A 431 1.03 -6.71 -20.31
CA ASP A 431 0.80 -8.03 -19.70
C ASP A 431 1.26 -8.08 -18.24
N LEU A 432 1.93 -7.03 -17.74
CA LEU A 432 2.24 -6.89 -16.32
C LEU A 432 0.96 -6.68 -15.53
N LYS A 433 0.91 -7.33 -14.37
CA LYS A 433 -0.18 -7.20 -13.40
C LYS A 433 0.36 -6.64 -12.10
N LEU A 434 -0.41 -5.77 -11.46
CA LEU A 434 -0.12 -5.26 -10.13
C LEU A 434 -0.29 -6.36 -9.09
N SER A 435 0.71 -6.53 -8.23
CA SER A 435 0.60 -7.41 -7.06
C SER A 435 0.00 -6.69 -5.87
N ASP A 436 -0.88 -7.38 -5.15
CA ASP A 436 -1.40 -6.97 -3.84
C ASP A 436 -0.61 -7.57 -2.66
N GLY A 437 0.55 -8.19 -2.92
CA GLY A 437 1.36 -8.86 -1.89
C GLY A 437 1.02 -10.34 -1.68
N THR A 438 -0.07 -10.85 -2.27
CA THR A 438 -0.58 -12.21 -2.01
C THR A 438 -0.35 -13.19 -3.15
N ILE A 439 -0.08 -12.69 -4.36
CA ILE A 439 0.01 -13.52 -5.57
C ILE A 439 1.19 -14.50 -5.51
N THR A 440 0.94 -15.77 -5.84
CA THR A 440 1.97 -16.81 -5.96
C THR A 440 1.69 -17.74 -7.15
N SER A 441 2.68 -18.54 -7.54
CA SER A 441 2.49 -19.55 -8.60
C SER A 441 1.54 -20.66 -8.14
N THR A 442 0.69 -21.13 -9.06
CA THR A 442 -0.25 -22.25 -8.84
C THR A 442 0.05 -23.41 -9.82
N THR A 443 -0.73 -24.48 -9.75
CA THR A 443 -0.68 -25.57 -10.75
C THR A 443 -1.09 -25.11 -12.15
N GLU A 444 -1.95 -24.10 -12.24
CA GLU A 444 -2.49 -23.59 -13.51
C GLU A 444 -1.66 -22.46 -14.11
N LYS A 445 -0.94 -21.69 -13.27
CA LYS A 445 -0.24 -20.47 -13.68
C LYS A 445 1.10 -20.35 -12.97
N THR A 446 2.11 -19.90 -13.72
CA THR A 446 3.41 -19.50 -13.17
C THR A 446 3.50 -17.98 -13.13
N VAL A 447 3.93 -17.46 -11.99
CA VAL A 447 4.14 -16.03 -11.73
C VAL A 447 5.62 -15.70 -11.86
N TYR A 448 5.95 -14.62 -12.56
CA TYR A 448 7.32 -14.14 -12.74
C TYR A 448 7.45 -12.70 -12.24
N GLY A 449 8.29 -12.49 -11.23
CA GLY A 449 8.60 -11.17 -10.68
C GLY A 449 9.93 -10.65 -11.22
N LEU A 450 10.09 -9.33 -11.27
CA LEU A 450 11.37 -8.72 -11.61
C LEU A 450 12.44 -9.10 -10.57
N ALA A 451 13.57 -9.62 -11.04
CA ALA A 451 14.73 -9.90 -10.19
C ALA A 451 16.03 -9.73 -10.98
N THR A 452 17.14 -9.56 -10.25
CA THR A 452 18.49 -9.59 -10.81
C THR A 452 19.19 -10.85 -10.31
N VAL A 453 19.54 -11.77 -11.21
CA VAL A 453 20.24 -13.02 -10.85
C VAL A 453 21.57 -13.08 -11.57
N LYS A 454 22.66 -13.08 -10.79
CA LYS A 454 24.05 -13.07 -11.32
C LYS A 454 24.32 -11.93 -12.30
N GLY A 455 23.77 -10.75 -12.02
CA GLY A 455 23.93 -9.55 -12.86
C GLY A 455 23.03 -9.52 -14.11
N GLN A 456 22.14 -10.49 -14.29
CA GLN A 456 21.13 -10.48 -15.35
C GLN A 456 19.79 -10.05 -14.79
N ASP A 457 19.21 -9.00 -15.37
CA ASP A 457 17.85 -8.57 -15.09
C ASP A 457 16.83 -9.32 -15.95
N GLY A 458 15.69 -9.63 -15.34
CA GLY A 458 14.60 -10.34 -15.99
C GLY A 458 13.42 -10.59 -15.06
N PHE A 459 12.33 -11.09 -15.63
CA PHE A 459 11.21 -11.62 -14.87
C PHE A 459 11.48 -13.09 -14.54
N TYR A 460 11.88 -13.37 -13.31
CA TYR A 460 12.22 -14.71 -12.84
C TYR A 460 11.01 -15.39 -12.20
N LYS A 461 10.90 -16.70 -12.42
CA LYS A 461 9.83 -17.51 -11.82
C LYS A 461 9.86 -17.38 -10.29
N ALA A 462 8.73 -16.99 -9.71
CA ALA A 462 8.54 -17.00 -8.27
C ALA A 462 8.62 -18.44 -7.75
N SER A 463 9.42 -18.65 -6.70
CA SER A 463 9.52 -19.96 -6.04
C SER A 463 8.18 -20.34 -5.41
N ASN A 464 7.91 -21.65 -5.27
CA ASN A 464 6.64 -22.12 -4.70
C ASN A 464 6.38 -21.50 -3.32
N GLY A 465 5.18 -20.94 -3.14
CA GLY A 465 4.76 -20.28 -1.90
C GLY A 465 5.43 -18.93 -1.63
N LYS A 466 6.26 -18.42 -2.54
CA LYS A 466 6.75 -17.04 -2.48
C LYS A 466 5.77 -16.12 -3.18
N THR A 467 5.48 -15.01 -2.53
CA THR A 467 4.61 -13.97 -3.08
C THR A 467 5.43 -12.87 -3.74
N ILE A 468 4.81 -12.19 -4.70
CA ILE A 468 5.32 -10.91 -5.20
C ILE A 468 4.91 -9.83 -4.19
N PRO A 469 5.80 -8.91 -3.79
CA PRO A 469 5.44 -7.81 -2.88
C PRO A 469 4.35 -6.92 -3.47
N ALA A 470 3.54 -6.31 -2.60
CA ALA A 470 2.55 -5.31 -3.01
C ALA A 470 3.23 -4.16 -3.77
N LYS A 471 2.49 -3.51 -4.68
CA LYS A 471 2.96 -2.42 -5.57
C LYS A 471 3.99 -2.81 -6.62
N CYS A 472 4.67 -3.96 -6.49
CA CYS A 472 5.44 -4.54 -7.59
C CYS A 472 4.51 -5.14 -8.66
N ALA A 473 5.03 -5.31 -9.88
CA ALA A 473 4.30 -5.96 -10.96
C ALA A 473 4.94 -7.29 -11.38
N TYR A 474 4.14 -8.14 -11.99
CA TYR A 474 4.54 -9.49 -12.38
C TYR A 474 3.93 -9.91 -13.71
N LEU A 475 4.57 -10.87 -14.38
CA LEU A 475 3.98 -11.59 -15.51
C LEU A 475 3.28 -12.85 -15.02
N GLU A 476 2.08 -13.09 -15.52
CA GLU A 476 1.33 -14.32 -15.30
C GLU A 476 1.32 -15.15 -16.58
N VAL A 477 1.84 -16.37 -16.53
CA VAL A 477 1.88 -17.27 -17.69
C VAL A 477 1.18 -18.57 -17.35
N LYS A 478 0.25 -19.00 -18.21
CA LYS A 478 -0.39 -20.33 -18.09
C LYS A 478 0.69 -21.41 -18.03
N ASN A 479 0.56 -22.32 -17.07
CA ASN A 479 1.55 -23.35 -16.82
C ASN A 479 1.70 -24.29 -18.04
N SER A 480 2.92 -24.70 -18.33
CA SER A 480 3.28 -25.61 -19.41
C SER A 480 4.21 -26.70 -18.89
N ALA A 481 4.40 -27.79 -19.64
CA ALA A 481 5.31 -28.87 -19.23
C ALA A 481 6.76 -28.38 -19.04
N ASN A 482 7.14 -27.30 -19.75
CA ASN A 482 8.46 -26.68 -19.69
C ASN A 482 8.29 -25.15 -19.53
N PRO A 483 7.99 -24.66 -18.32
CA PRO A 483 7.87 -23.22 -18.11
C PRO A 483 9.24 -22.56 -18.32
N ALA A 484 9.24 -21.34 -18.86
CA ALA A 484 10.45 -20.53 -18.95
C ALA A 484 11.08 -20.39 -17.54
N LYS A 485 12.41 -20.36 -17.46
CA LYS A 485 13.08 -20.11 -16.18
C LYS A 485 12.96 -18.64 -15.78
N PHE A 486 13.07 -17.76 -16.78
CA PHE A 486 12.89 -16.33 -16.67
C PHE A 486 12.68 -15.72 -18.06
N TYR A 487 12.16 -14.50 -18.11
CA TYR A 487 12.11 -13.66 -19.30
C TYR A 487 13.17 -12.57 -19.18
N SER A 488 14.18 -12.61 -20.04
CA SER A 488 15.28 -11.65 -20.03
C SER A 488 14.80 -10.25 -20.42
N LEU A 489 15.30 -9.20 -19.75
CA LEU A 489 15.17 -7.83 -20.25
C LEU A 489 16.12 -7.54 -21.43
N GLY A 490 16.96 -8.50 -21.82
CA GLY A 490 18.04 -8.32 -22.79
C GLY A 490 19.25 -7.60 -22.21
N ASP A 491 20.35 -7.59 -22.94
CA ASP A 491 21.49 -6.72 -22.68
C ASP A 491 21.26 -5.39 -23.42
N HIS A 492 20.90 -4.35 -22.66
CA HIS A 492 20.66 -3.01 -23.23
C HIS A 492 21.95 -2.31 -23.72
N SER A 493 23.04 -3.06 -23.93
CA SER A 493 24.18 -2.64 -24.76
C SER A 493 23.88 -2.64 -26.27
N GLY A 494 22.72 -3.11 -26.70
CA GLY A 494 22.37 -3.22 -28.12
C GLY A 494 23.12 -4.35 -28.84
N SER A 495 23.76 -5.26 -28.12
CA SER A 495 24.25 -6.50 -28.72
C SER A 495 23.07 -7.46 -28.66
N THR A 496 22.66 -8.05 -29.78
CA THR A 496 21.93 -9.31 -29.66
C THR A 496 22.87 -10.29 -28.97
N THR A 497 22.38 -11.16 -28.07
CA THR A 497 23.16 -12.34 -27.63
C THR A 497 23.27 -13.38 -28.75
N GLY A 498 23.47 -12.94 -30.00
CA GLY A 498 24.19 -13.73 -30.97
C GLY A 498 25.60 -13.92 -30.43
N ILE A 499 26.13 -15.13 -30.52
CA ILE A 499 27.52 -15.44 -30.16
C ILE A 499 28.43 -14.49 -30.95
N THR A 500 28.90 -13.40 -30.32
CA THR A 500 29.71 -12.37 -30.97
C THR A 500 31.18 -12.75 -31.04
N SER A 501 31.63 -13.74 -30.27
CA SER A 501 32.91 -14.42 -30.50
C SER A 501 33.03 -15.68 -29.63
N VAL A 502 33.60 -16.74 -30.21
CA VAL A 502 34.12 -17.88 -29.43
C VAL A 502 35.47 -17.43 -28.87
N LYS A 503 35.66 -17.46 -27.55
CA LYS A 503 36.99 -17.34 -26.94
C LYS A 503 37.86 -18.48 -27.49
N ASN A 504 38.71 -18.18 -28.46
CA ASN A 504 39.79 -19.08 -28.86
C ASN A 504 40.85 -19.02 -27.75
N GLU A 505 40.70 -19.83 -26.71
CA GLU A 505 41.88 -20.20 -25.94
C GLU A 505 42.81 -20.97 -26.88
N ALA A 506 44.07 -20.54 -26.95
CA ALA A 506 45.09 -21.20 -27.75
C ALA A 506 45.37 -22.59 -27.16
N ALA A 507 44.58 -23.59 -27.57
CA ALA A 507 44.89 -24.98 -27.29
C ALA A 507 46.22 -25.30 -27.98
N GLY A 508 47.23 -25.67 -27.17
CA GLY A 508 48.58 -25.98 -27.64
C GLY A 508 48.62 -27.06 -28.73
N ASN A 509 49.79 -27.25 -29.35
CA ASN A 509 50.01 -28.09 -30.54
C ASN A 509 49.47 -29.53 -30.51
N ASN A 510 49.03 -30.03 -29.35
CA ASN A 510 48.48 -31.36 -29.11
C ASN A 510 46.93 -31.45 -29.08
N ALA A 511 46.22 -30.45 -29.62
CA ALA A 511 44.76 -30.52 -29.67
C ALA A 511 44.23 -31.75 -30.43
N PRO A 512 43.14 -32.38 -29.95
CA PRO A 512 42.50 -33.51 -30.61
C PRO A 512 42.00 -33.15 -32.01
N MET A 513 41.97 -34.14 -32.90
CA MET A 513 41.51 -33.99 -34.29
C MET A 513 40.23 -34.77 -34.49
N TYR A 514 39.28 -34.19 -35.23
CA TYR A 514 38.00 -34.83 -35.54
C TYR A 514 37.77 -34.87 -37.04
N ASN A 515 37.21 -35.95 -37.60
CA ASN A 515 36.77 -35.95 -38.99
C ASN A 515 35.46 -35.13 -39.15
N LEU A 516 34.97 -34.97 -40.39
CA LEU A 516 33.76 -34.19 -40.66
C LEU A 516 32.47 -34.82 -40.09
N ALA A 517 32.51 -36.10 -39.69
CA ALA A 517 31.42 -36.77 -38.97
C ALA A 517 31.51 -36.59 -37.45
N GLY A 518 32.48 -35.82 -36.95
CA GLY A 518 32.67 -35.54 -35.52
C GLY A 518 33.36 -36.66 -34.73
N GLN A 519 33.94 -37.65 -35.41
CA GLN A 519 34.67 -38.74 -34.76
C GLN A 519 36.11 -38.32 -34.49
N LEU A 520 36.63 -38.67 -33.30
CA LEU A 520 38.03 -38.44 -32.95
C LEU A 520 38.93 -39.28 -33.87
N VAL A 521 39.97 -38.66 -34.43
CA VAL A 521 40.93 -39.29 -35.34
C VAL A 521 42.37 -39.00 -34.93
N ASP A 522 43.27 -39.92 -35.27
CA ASP A 522 44.70 -39.79 -34.99
C ASP A 522 45.47 -39.06 -36.11
N LYS A 523 46.79 -38.92 -35.94
CA LYS A 523 47.69 -38.26 -36.90
C LYS A 523 47.85 -39.00 -38.23
N GLY A 524 47.51 -40.29 -38.31
CA GLY A 524 47.59 -41.10 -39.51
C GLY A 524 46.36 -41.01 -40.41
N TYR A 525 45.29 -40.34 -39.96
CA TYR A 525 44.09 -40.13 -40.75
C TYR A 525 44.37 -39.33 -42.02
N LYS A 526 43.84 -39.80 -43.16
CA LYS A 526 43.93 -39.11 -44.45
C LYS A 526 42.61 -38.45 -44.79
N GLY A 527 42.63 -37.14 -44.98
CA GLY A 527 41.45 -36.35 -45.32
C GLY A 527 41.32 -35.08 -44.50
N ILE A 528 40.13 -34.46 -44.57
CA ILE A 528 39.85 -33.22 -43.86
C ILE A 528 39.53 -33.53 -42.40
N VAL A 529 40.26 -32.88 -41.49
CA VAL A 529 40.03 -32.92 -40.05
C VAL A 529 39.78 -31.52 -39.50
N ILE A 530 39.08 -31.43 -38.38
CA ILE A 530 38.91 -30.23 -37.58
C ILE A 530 39.86 -30.33 -36.39
N LYS A 531 40.81 -29.40 -36.30
CA LYS A 531 41.75 -29.24 -35.18
C LYS A 531 41.78 -27.78 -34.78
N ASN A 532 41.60 -27.46 -33.49
CA ASN A 532 41.52 -26.07 -32.99
C ASN A 532 40.51 -25.21 -33.76
N GLY A 533 39.35 -25.78 -34.08
CA GLY A 533 38.29 -25.09 -34.82
C GLY A 533 38.63 -24.79 -36.29
N LYS A 534 39.78 -25.25 -36.81
CA LYS A 534 40.19 -25.06 -38.21
C LYS A 534 40.14 -26.37 -38.97
N LYS A 535 39.71 -26.30 -40.23
CA LYS A 535 39.79 -27.42 -41.18
C LYS A 535 41.24 -27.54 -41.66
N ILE A 536 41.82 -28.72 -41.52
CA ILE A 536 43.18 -29.07 -41.96
C ILE A 536 43.08 -30.31 -42.84
N VAL A 537 43.86 -30.36 -43.92
CA VAL A 537 43.99 -31.57 -44.75
C VAL A 537 45.21 -32.35 -44.30
N LEU A 538 45.01 -33.57 -43.81
CA LEU A 538 46.09 -34.53 -43.56
C LEU A 538 46.24 -35.41 -44.81
N LYS A 539 47.47 -35.50 -45.34
CA LYS A 539 47.80 -36.21 -46.58
C LYS A 539 48.45 -37.57 -46.31
#